data_AF-A0A067F6P2-F1
#
_entry.id   AF-A0A067F6P2-F1
#
_cell.length_a   1.000
_cell.length_b   1.000
_cell.length_c   1.000
_cell.angle_alpha   90.00
_cell.angle_beta   90.00
_cell.angle_gamma   90.00
#
_symmetry.space_group_name_H-M   'P 1'
#
loop_
_entity.id
_entity.type
_entity.pdbx_description
1 polymer ?
#
loop_
_entity_poly.entity_id
_entity_poly.type
_entity_poly.pdbx_seq_one_letter_code
_entity_poly.pdbx_strand_id
1 'polypeptide(L)'
;MFQVRVLCEKAKEILMDESNVQPVKSPVTICGDIHGQFHDLAELFRIGGKCPDTNYLFMGDYVDRGYYSVETVTLLVSLKVRYPQRITILRGNHESRQITQVYGFYDECLRKYGNANVWKIFTDLFDYFPLTALVESEIFCLHGGLSPSIETLDNIRNFDRVQEVPHEGPMCDLLWSDPDDRCGWGISPRGAGYTFGQDISEQFNHTNNLKLIARAHQLVMEGYNWGHEQKVVTIFSAPNYCYRCGNMASILEVDDCKGHTFIQFEPAPRRGEPDVTRRTPDYFL
;
A
#
# COMPACT_ATOMS: atom_id res chain seq x y z
N MET A 1 -8.70 -20.77 -11.65
CA MET A 1 -7.46 -21.34 -11.10
C MET A 1 -6.29 -21.32 -12.08
N PHE A 2 -6.36 -21.94 -13.26
CA PHE A 2 -5.24 -21.97 -14.22
C PHE A 2 -4.75 -20.56 -14.64
N GLN A 3 -5.67 -19.65 -15.00
CA GLN A 3 -5.33 -18.28 -15.38
C GLN A 3 -4.62 -17.51 -14.26
N VAL A 4 -5.11 -17.62 -13.02
CA VAL A 4 -4.47 -17.00 -11.85
C VAL A 4 -3.06 -17.53 -11.64
N ARG A 5 -2.85 -18.86 -11.76
CA ARG A 5 -1.52 -19.45 -11.66
C ARG A 5 -0.57 -18.88 -12.71
N VAL A 6 -0.97 -18.88 -13.98
CA VAL A 6 -0.15 -18.35 -15.08
C VAL A 6 0.18 -16.88 -14.89
N LEU A 7 -0.80 -16.08 -14.43
CA LEU A 7 -0.60 -14.68 -14.13
C LEU A 7 0.44 -14.48 -13.02
N CYS A 8 0.30 -15.20 -11.90
CA CYS A 8 1.20 -15.05 -10.76
C CYS A 8 2.62 -15.51 -11.07
N GLU A 9 2.80 -16.59 -11.85
CA GLU A 9 4.14 -17.02 -12.27
C GLU A 9 4.82 -15.97 -13.17
N LYS A 10 4.09 -15.37 -14.12
CA LYS A 10 4.60 -14.24 -14.93
C LYS A 10 4.92 -13.02 -14.08
N ALA A 11 4.12 -12.75 -13.06
CA ALA A 11 4.37 -11.63 -12.15
C ALA A 11 5.63 -11.87 -11.31
N LYS A 12 5.87 -13.10 -10.83
CA LYS A 12 7.11 -13.46 -10.12
C LYS A 12 8.35 -13.23 -10.98
N GLU A 13 8.32 -13.62 -12.27
CA GLU A 13 9.42 -13.36 -13.22
C GLU A 13 9.79 -11.88 -13.27
N ILE A 14 8.80 -10.98 -13.30
CA ILE A 14 9.01 -9.52 -13.35
C ILE A 14 9.51 -9.00 -12.00
N LEU A 15 8.81 -9.38 -10.92
CA LEU A 15 9.03 -8.82 -9.59
C LEU A 15 10.32 -9.33 -8.95
N MET A 16 10.87 -10.47 -9.39
CA MET A 16 12.18 -10.96 -8.93
C MET A 16 13.32 -10.04 -9.35
N ASP A 17 13.21 -9.37 -10.49
CA ASP A 17 14.22 -8.43 -11.01
C ASP A 17 14.08 -7.01 -10.41
N GLU A 18 13.02 -6.73 -9.65
CA GLU A 18 12.79 -5.42 -9.03
C GLU A 18 13.55 -5.27 -7.70
N SER A 19 13.94 -4.05 -7.39
CA SER A 19 14.69 -3.73 -6.18
C SER A 19 13.75 -3.61 -4.98
N ASN A 20 14.22 -3.89 -3.75
CA ASN A 20 13.45 -3.57 -2.53
C ASN A 20 13.21 -2.07 -2.38
N VAL A 21 14.06 -1.24 -3.01
CA VAL A 21 13.89 0.20 -3.20
C VAL A 21 13.73 0.43 -4.70
N GLN A 22 12.51 0.27 -5.20
CA GLN A 22 12.21 0.32 -6.62
C GLN A 22 12.27 1.77 -7.14
N PRO A 23 13.16 2.11 -8.09
CA PRO A 23 13.19 3.45 -8.66
C PRO A 23 11.95 3.69 -9.54
N VAL A 24 11.33 4.86 -9.37
CA VAL A 24 10.13 5.27 -10.12
C VAL A 24 10.35 6.70 -10.64
N LYS A 25 9.94 6.94 -11.89
CA LYS A 25 10.03 8.27 -12.51
C LYS A 25 8.69 9.00 -12.43
N SER A 26 8.72 10.31 -12.33
CA SER A 26 7.54 11.14 -12.60
C SER A 26 7.30 11.23 -14.13
N PRO A 27 6.05 11.47 -14.57
CA PRO A 27 4.86 11.68 -13.76
C PRO A 27 4.35 10.36 -13.18
N VAL A 28 3.84 10.36 -11.95
CA VAL A 28 3.27 9.16 -11.30
C VAL A 28 2.16 9.52 -10.32
N THR A 29 1.12 8.69 -10.28
CA THR A 29 0.04 8.76 -9.30
C THR A 29 0.28 7.73 -8.20
N ILE A 30 0.46 8.20 -6.98
CA ILE A 30 0.71 7.40 -5.78
C ILE A 30 -0.61 7.11 -5.07
N CYS A 31 -0.86 5.84 -4.77
CA CYS A 31 -2.08 5.34 -4.14
C CYS A 31 -1.74 4.57 -2.86
N GLY A 32 -2.57 4.73 -1.83
CA GLY A 32 -2.52 3.94 -0.60
C GLY A 32 -3.38 2.68 -0.68
N ASP A 33 -3.92 2.31 0.47
CA ASP A 33 -4.71 1.09 0.70
C ASP A 33 -5.97 1.01 -0.18
N ILE A 34 -6.31 -0.20 -0.61
CA ILE A 34 -7.50 -0.48 -1.44
C ILE A 34 -8.43 -1.52 -0.79
N HIS A 35 -7.88 -2.50 -0.08
CA HIS A 35 -8.61 -3.48 0.74
C HIS A 35 -9.84 -4.11 0.07
N GLY A 36 -9.67 -4.66 -1.13
CA GLY A 36 -10.73 -5.37 -1.84
C GLY A 36 -11.95 -4.53 -2.20
N GLN A 37 -11.86 -3.19 -2.14
CA GLN A 37 -12.89 -2.26 -2.59
C GLN A 37 -12.83 -2.04 -4.11
N PHE A 38 -13.06 -3.11 -4.88
CA PHE A 38 -12.87 -3.13 -6.34
C PHE A 38 -13.60 -2.02 -7.12
N HIS A 39 -14.83 -1.67 -6.70
CA HIS A 39 -15.59 -0.60 -7.36
C HIS A 39 -14.97 0.78 -7.13
N ASP A 40 -14.39 0.99 -5.95
CA ASP A 40 -13.69 2.23 -5.62
C ASP A 40 -12.33 2.30 -6.32
N LEU A 41 -11.66 1.15 -6.52
CA LEU A 41 -10.48 1.08 -7.41
C LEU A 41 -10.85 1.44 -8.87
N ALA A 42 -12.01 0.99 -9.35
CA ALA A 42 -12.47 1.38 -10.69
C ALA A 42 -12.77 2.89 -10.78
N GLU A 43 -13.26 3.50 -9.70
CA GLU A 43 -13.45 4.95 -9.61
C GLU A 43 -12.11 5.69 -9.55
N LEU A 44 -11.13 5.19 -8.80
CA LEU A 44 -9.76 5.71 -8.77
C LEU A 44 -9.16 5.79 -10.18
N PHE A 45 -9.33 4.77 -11.03
CA PHE A 45 -8.89 4.80 -12.43
C PHE A 45 -9.72 5.71 -13.35
N ARG A 46 -10.95 6.09 -12.96
CA ARG A 46 -11.71 7.12 -13.69
C ARG A 46 -11.20 8.51 -13.34
N ILE A 47 -10.81 8.72 -12.09
CA ILE A 47 -10.36 10.00 -11.55
C ILE A 47 -8.91 10.29 -11.95
N GLY A 48 -7.98 9.39 -11.65
CA GLY A 48 -6.56 9.55 -11.98
C GLY A 48 -6.18 9.15 -13.41
N GLY A 49 -7.12 8.60 -14.19
CA GLY A 49 -6.89 8.11 -15.54
C GLY A 49 -6.53 6.61 -15.61
N LYS A 50 -6.58 6.04 -16.81
CA LYS A 50 -6.39 4.60 -16.98
C LYS A 50 -4.91 4.26 -17.14
N CYS A 51 -4.47 3.15 -16.56
CA CYS A 51 -3.21 2.53 -16.97
C CYS A 51 -3.37 1.95 -18.40
N PRO A 52 -2.45 2.21 -19.35
CA PRO A 52 -1.10 2.76 -19.19
C PRO A 52 -0.95 4.27 -19.49
N ASP A 53 -2.05 5.00 -19.68
CA ASP A 53 -2.01 6.44 -19.98
C ASP A 53 -1.47 7.23 -18.76
N THR A 54 -1.88 6.83 -17.55
CA THR A 54 -1.33 7.30 -16.27
C THR A 54 -0.40 6.24 -15.66
N ASN A 55 0.74 6.67 -15.12
CA ASN A 55 1.66 5.81 -14.36
C ASN A 55 1.19 5.71 -12.90
N TYR A 56 1.30 4.54 -12.30
CA TYR A 56 0.82 4.30 -10.93
C TYR A 56 1.90 3.72 -10.01
N LEU A 57 1.83 4.09 -8.73
CA LEU A 57 2.54 3.44 -7.64
C LEU A 57 1.53 3.16 -6.53
N PHE A 58 1.24 1.89 -6.28
CA PHE A 58 0.40 1.50 -5.15
C PHE A 58 1.26 1.02 -3.98
N MET A 59 0.95 1.49 -2.77
CA MET A 59 1.78 1.30 -1.59
C MET A 59 1.49 0.03 -0.79
N GLY A 60 0.47 -0.75 -1.14
CA GLY A 60 0.15 -2.02 -0.46
C GLY A 60 -1.33 -2.14 -0.10
N ASP A 61 -1.65 -3.20 0.65
CA ASP A 61 -2.97 -3.48 1.22
C ASP A 61 -4.08 -3.52 0.15
N TYR A 62 -3.91 -4.44 -0.79
CA TYR A 62 -4.84 -4.67 -1.89
C TYR A 62 -6.00 -5.56 -1.49
N VAL A 63 -5.76 -6.45 -0.53
CA VAL A 63 -6.67 -7.52 -0.11
C VAL A 63 -7.21 -7.32 1.30
N ASP A 64 -8.05 -8.25 1.73
CA ASP A 64 -8.76 -8.27 3.02
C ASP A 64 -9.82 -7.17 3.18
N ARG A 65 -10.70 -7.36 4.16
CA ARG A 65 -11.81 -6.49 4.57
C ARG A 65 -12.94 -6.33 3.54
N GLY A 66 -12.63 -5.91 2.32
CA GLY A 66 -13.58 -5.75 1.24
C GLY A 66 -14.03 -7.08 0.63
N TYR A 67 -15.12 -7.04 -0.14
CA TYR A 67 -15.74 -8.26 -0.71
C TYR A 67 -15.08 -8.77 -2.01
N TYR A 68 -14.16 -7.99 -2.60
CA TYR A 68 -13.63 -8.20 -3.95
C TYR A 68 -12.10 -8.14 -4.00
N SER A 69 -11.44 -8.68 -2.97
CA SER A 69 -9.97 -8.74 -2.90
C SER A 69 -9.37 -9.52 -4.06
N VAL A 70 -10.00 -10.63 -4.47
CA VAL A 70 -9.56 -11.44 -5.60
C VAL A 70 -9.55 -10.62 -6.89
N GLU A 71 -10.62 -9.88 -7.19
CA GLU A 71 -10.71 -9.04 -8.39
C GLU A 71 -9.70 -7.88 -8.33
N THR A 72 -9.59 -7.23 -7.18
CA THR A 72 -8.63 -6.12 -6.95
C THR A 72 -7.19 -6.55 -7.23
N VAL A 73 -6.70 -7.58 -6.53
CA VAL A 73 -5.31 -8.02 -6.69
C VAL A 73 -5.06 -8.63 -8.06
N THR A 74 -6.02 -9.36 -8.62
CA THR A 74 -5.91 -9.91 -9.98
C THR A 74 -5.76 -8.80 -11.01
N LEU A 75 -6.54 -7.70 -10.89
CA LEU A 75 -6.44 -6.57 -11.80
C LEU A 75 -5.07 -5.87 -11.70
N LEU A 76 -4.63 -5.54 -10.49
CA LEU A 76 -3.35 -4.85 -10.28
C LEU A 76 -2.15 -5.68 -10.76
N VAL A 77 -2.14 -6.99 -10.46
CA VAL A 77 -1.11 -7.89 -10.97
C VAL A 77 -1.20 -8.06 -12.49
N SER A 78 -2.40 -8.08 -13.07
CA SER A 78 -2.56 -8.11 -14.54
C SER A 78 -2.00 -6.87 -15.20
N LEU A 79 -2.23 -5.69 -14.62
CA LEU A 79 -1.65 -4.43 -15.08
C LEU A 79 -0.13 -4.45 -14.93
N LYS A 80 0.40 -4.98 -13.82
CA LYS A 80 1.85 -5.14 -13.62
C LYS A 80 2.49 -6.03 -14.68
N VAL A 81 1.89 -7.18 -14.97
CA VAL A 81 2.37 -8.09 -16.01
C VAL A 81 2.27 -7.47 -17.41
N ARG A 82 1.19 -6.72 -17.68
CA ARG A 82 0.94 -6.13 -19.00
C ARG A 82 1.78 -4.87 -19.26
N TYR A 83 2.01 -4.06 -18.23
CA TYR A 83 2.67 -2.76 -18.30
C TYR A 83 3.68 -2.59 -17.14
N PRO A 84 4.75 -3.41 -17.09
CA PRO A 84 5.65 -3.48 -15.93
C PRO A 84 6.34 -2.16 -15.60
N GLN A 85 6.51 -1.29 -16.60
CA GLN A 85 7.14 0.04 -16.48
C GLN A 85 6.14 1.18 -16.18
N ARG A 86 4.83 0.87 -16.11
CA ARG A 86 3.75 1.86 -15.92
C ARG A 86 3.07 1.73 -14.57
N ILE A 87 3.26 0.62 -13.86
CA ILE A 87 2.68 0.39 -12.53
C ILE A 87 3.70 -0.26 -11.62
N THR A 88 3.86 0.30 -10.43
CA THR A 88 4.61 -0.27 -9.31
C THR A 88 3.61 -0.70 -8.24
N ILE A 89 3.78 -1.92 -7.72
CA ILE A 89 2.96 -2.46 -6.63
C ILE A 89 3.89 -2.85 -5.49
N LEU A 90 3.77 -2.16 -4.36
CA LEU A 90 4.55 -2.45 -3.16
C LEU A 90 3.84 -3.47 -2.29
N ARG A 91 4.56 -4.08 -1.36
CA ARG A 91 4.00 -4.97 -0.35
C ARG A 91 3.39 -4.15 0.77
N GLY A 92 2.13 -4.40 1.12
CA GLY A 92 1.55 -3.96 2.39
C GLY A 92 1.61 -5.06 3.45
N ASN A 93 1.21 -4.74 4.68
CA ASN A 93 1.18 -5.73 5.75
C ASN A 93 0.07 -6.77 5.55
N HIS A 94 -0.96 -6.47 4.76
CA HIS A 94 -2.00 -7.43 4.38
C HIS A 94 -1.57 -8.39 3.27
N GLU A 95 -0.47 -8.16 2.56
CA GLU A 95 0.12 -9.13 1.64
C GLU A 95 0.98 -10.19 2.38
N SER A 96 0.37 -10.81 3.40
CA SER A 96 0.93 -11.77 4.35
C SER A 96 -0.01 -12.95 4.54
N ARG A 97 0.54 -14.16 4.69
CA ARG A 97 -0.25 -15.38 4.94
C ARG A 97 -1.02 -15.30 6.24
N GLN A 98 -0.40 -14.78 7.30
CA GLN A 98 -1.01 -14.75 8.64
C GLN A 98 -2.18 -13.76 8.69
N ILE A 99 -2.01 -12.59 8.09
CA ILE A 99 -3.05 -11.54 8.06
C ILE A 99 -4.22 -11.98 7.18
N THR A 100 -3.95 -12.47 5.96
CA THR A 100 -5.01 -12.89 5.02
C THR A 100 -5.85 -14.07 5.49
N GLN A 101 -5.32 -14.91 6.39
CA GLN A 101 -6.08 -15.99 7.03
C GLN A 101 -7.17 -15.51 7.97
N VAL A 102 -7.03 -14.30 8.52
CA VAL A 102 -7.94 -13.76 9.55
C VAL A 102 -8.83 -12.65 9.00
N TYR A 103 -8.34 -11.85 8.06
CA TYR A 103 -9.01 -10.60 7.65
C TYR A 103 -9.81 -10.68 6.33
N GLY A 104 -9.92 -11.87 5.74
CA GLY A 104 -10.98 -12.22 4.80
C GLY A 104 -10.53 -12.75 3.43
N PHE A 105 -9.29 -12.51 3.00
CA PHE A 105 -8.83 -12.93 1.67
C PHE A 105 -8.78 -14.46 1.52
N TYR A 106 -8.37 -15.18 2.57
CA TYR A 106 -8.43 -16.65 2.60
C TYR A 106 -9.86 -17.16 2.37
N ASP A 107 -10.81 -16.65 3.16
CA ASP A 107 -12.21 -17.04 3.08
C ASP A 107 -12.85 -16.65 1.73
N GLU A 108 -12.47 -15.50 1.18
CA GLU A 108 -12.89 -15.07 -0.15
C GLU A 108 -12.41 -16.05 -1.23
N CYS A 109 -11.12 -16.43 -1.19
CA CYS A 109 -10.56 -17.40 -2.12
C CYS A 109 -11.25 -18.78 -1.99
N LEU A 110 -11.46 -19.25 -0.76
CA LEU A 110 -12.12 -20.52 -0.49
C LEU A 110 -13.56 -20.51 -1.03
N ARG A 111 -14.30 -19.43 -0.79
CA ARG A 111 -15.68 -19.26 -1.27
C ARG A 111 -15.77 -19.17 -2.80
N LYS A 112 -14.89 -18.41 -3.45
CA LYS A 112 -14.94 -18.18 -4.91
C LYS A 112 -14.40 -19.36 -5.74
N TYR A 113 -13.44 -20.13 -5.19
CA TYR A 113 -12.77 -21.20 -5.94
C TYR A 113 -12.96 -22.61 -5.37
N GLY A 114 -13.64 -22.74 -4.22
CA GLY A 114 -13.94 -24.02 -3.57
C GLY A 114 -12.74 -24.69 -2.88
N ASN A 115 -11.56 -24.07 -2.88
CA ASN A 115 -10.35 -24.55 -2.21
C ASN A 115 -9.34 -23.41 -1.99
N ALA A 116 -8.31 -23.66 -1.17
CA ALA A 116 -7.30 -22.67 -0.80
C ALA A 116 -6.16 -22.48 -1.83
N ASN A 117 -6.21 -23.13 -3.00
CA ASN A 117 -5.08 -23.07 -3.94
C ASN A 117 -4.85 -21.65 -4.48
N VAL A 118 -5.91 -20.89 -4.75
CA VAL A 118 -5.77 -19.50 -5.23
C VAL A 118 -5.15 -18.60 -4.17
N TRP A 119 -5.54 -18.76 -2.90
CA TRP A 119 -4.92 -18.06 -1.77
C TRP A 119 -3.42 -18.38 -1.66
N LYS A 120 -3.06 -19.67 -1.77
CA LYS A 120 -1.65 -20.08 -1.75
C LYS A 120 -0.86 -19.47 -2.92
N ILE A 121 -1.41 -19.48 -4.12
CA ILE A 121 -0.76 -18.91 -5.31
C ILE A 121 -0.49 -17.41 -5.13
N PHE A 122 -1.47 -16.65 -4.60
CA PHE A 122 -1.28 -15.23 -4.35
C PHE A 122 -0.32 -14.94 -3.21
N THR A 123 -0.40 -15.67 -2.10
CA THR A 123 0.54 -15.46 -0.97
C THR A 123 1.98 -15.84 -1.35
N ASP A 124 2.19 -16.85 -2.19
CA ASP A 124 3.51 -17.13 -2.77
C ASP A 124 3.98 -16.04 -3.74
N LEU A 125 3.09 -15.27 -4.36
CA LEU A 125 3.44 -14.11 -5.18
C LEU A 125 3.77 -12.89 -4.31
N PHE A 126 3.05 -12.69 -3.19
CA PHE A 126 3.25 -11.54 -2.30
C PHE A 126 4.67 -11.44 -1.74
N ASP A 127 5.35 -12.57 -1.54
CA ASP A 127 6.75 -12.60 -1.11
C ASP A 127 7.70 -11.89 -2.10
N TYR A 128 7.31 -11.74 -3.36
CA TYR A 128 8.13 -11.08 -4.38
C TYR A 128 7.90 -9.57 -4.46
N PHE A 129 6.87 -9.04 -3.81
CA PHE A 129 6.52 -7.63 -3.91
C PHE A 129 7.64 -6.75 -3.32
N PRO A 130 8.12 -5.72 -4.05
CA PRO A 130 9.04 -4.73 -3.51
C PRO A 130 8.53 -4.12 -2.20
N LEU A 131 9.43 -3.86 -1.26
CA LEU A 131 9.06 -3.30 0.04
C LEU A 131 8.83 -1.79 -0.04
N THR A 132 9.60 -1.10 -0.88
CA THR A 132 9.61 0.37 -0.97
C THR A 132 9.87 0.81 -2.40
N ALA A 133 9.61 2.08 -2.68
CA ALA A 133 9.94 2.74 -3.93
C ALA A 133 10.56 4.11 -3.67
N LEU A 134 11.28 4.63 -4.67
CA LEU A 134 11.91 5.93 -4.64
C LEU A 134 11.55 6.71 -5.90
N VAL A 135 10.64 7.68 -5.77
CA VAL A 135 10.17 8.52 -6.87
C VAL A 135 11.12 9.71 -7.04
N GLU A 136 11.66 9.89 -8.26
CA GLU A 136 12.56 10.99 -8.62
C GLU A 136 13.77 11.17 -7.68
N SER A 137 14.20 10.08 -7.03
CA SER A 137 15.28 10.08 -6.02
C SER A 137 15.02 10.99 -4.82
N GLU A 138 13.78 11.44 -4.59
CA GLU A 138 13.46 12.46 -3.58
C GLU A 138 12.26 12.10 -2.69
N ILE A 139 11.32 11.28 -3.18
CA ILE A 139 10.14 10.84 -2.41
C ILE A 139 10.28 9.35 -2.13
N PHE A 140 10.42 9.01 -0.86
CA PHE A 140 10.50 7.63 -0.40
C PHE A 140 9.09 7.10 -0.10
N CYS A 141 8.67 6.09 -0.85
CA CYS A 141 7.35 5.49 -0.78
C CYS A 141 7.42 4.10 -0.12
N LEU A 142 6.56 3.84 0.85
CA LEU A 142 6.45 2.56 1.55
C LEU A 142 5.06 2.41 2.16
N HIS A 143 4.67 1.20 2.56
CA HIS A 143 3.37 0.98 3.20
C HIS A 143 3.31 1.54 4.62
N GLY A 144 4.16 0.97 5.47
CA GLY A 144 4.29 1.21 6.90
C GLY A 144 5.03 2.52 7.17
N GLY A 145 6.17 2.42 7.83
CA GLY A 145 6.94 3.57 8.24
C GLY A 145 8.41 3.22 8.44
N LEU A 146 9.11 4.07 9.17
CA LEU A 146 10.54 3.88 9.39
C LEU A 146 10.81 2.74 10.40
N SER A 147 12.04 2.23 10.40
CA SER A 147 12.55 1.25 11.36
C SER A 147 13.73 1.81 12.13
N PRO A 148 13.85 1.56 13.45
CA PRO A 148 15.05 1.91 14.21
C PRO A 148 16.29 1.13 13.77
N SER A 149 16.12 0.07 12.97
CA SER A 149 17.21 -0.76 12.45
C SER A 149 17.66 -0.35 11.03
N ILE A 150 17.09 0.72 10.47
CA ILE A 150 17.34 1.17 9.10
C ILE A 150 17.73 2.65 9.12
N GLU A 151 18.99 2.93 8.81
CA GLU A 151 19.49 4.31 8.70
C GLU A 151 19.52 4.80 7.25
N THR A 152 19.75 3.88 6.30
CA THR A 152 19.95 4.21 4.89
C THR A 152 19.09 3.37 3.94
N LEU A 153 18.79 3.91 2.76
CA LEU A 153 18.13 3.16 1.68
C LEU A 153 18.92 1.91 1.25
N ASP A 154 20.25 1.92 1.39
CA ASP A 154 21.08 0.75 1.09
C ASP A 154 20.83 -0.42 2.05
N ASN A 155 20.45 -0.16 3.30
CA ASN A 155 20.06 -1.24 4.22
C ASN A 155 18.84 -1.99 3.67
N ILE A 156 17.88 -1.27 3.07
CA ILE A 156 16.64 -1.83 2.51
C ILE A 156 16.93 -2.63 1.24
N ARG A 157 17.80 -2.12 0.35
CA ARG A 157 18.17 -2.78 -0.91
C ARG A 157 18.69 -4.21 -0.71
N ASN A 158 19.29 -4.49 0.44
CA ASN A 158 19.95 -5.77 0.75
C ASN A 158 19.05 -6.80 1.45
N PHE A 159 17.77 -6.51 1.72
CA PHE A 159 16.88 -7.51 2.33
C PHE A 159 16.59 -8.69 1.40
N ASP A 160 16.61 -9.89 1.97
CA ASP A 160 15.96 -11.05 1.35
C ASP A 160 14.45 -10.93 1.56
N ARG A 161 13.75 -10.31 0.62
CA ARG A 161 12.30 -10.07 0.77
C ARG A 161 11.43 -11.31 0.49
N VAL A 162 11.99 -12.34 -0.15
CA VAL A 162 11.23 -13.50 -0.67
C VAL A 162 10.95 -14.51 0.44
N GLN A 163 10.20 -14.03 1.42
CA GLN A 163 9.76 -14.76 2.60
C GLN A 163 8.48 -14.14 3.13
N GLU A 164 7.81 -14.88 4.02
CA GLU A 164 6.71 -14.33 4.81
C GLU A 164 7.21 -13.15 5.65
N VAL A 165 6.35 -12.14 5.83
CA VAL A 165 6.67 -10.99 6.69
C VAL A 165 6.98 -11.49 8.12
N PRO A 166 8.18 -11.23 8.67
CA PRO A 166 8.50 -11.60 10.04
C PRO A 166 7.62 -10.87 11.06
N HIS A 167 7.50 -11.42 12.27
CA HIS A 167 6.76 -10.77 13.35
C HIS A 167 7.46 -9.53 13.91
N GLU A 168 8.78 -9.43 13.76
CA GLU A 168 9.62 -8.33 14.25
C GLU A 168 10.80 -8.07 13.30
N GLY A 169 11.49 -6.95 13.51
CA GLY A 169 12.67 -6.56 12.75
C GLY A 169 12.36 -5.68 11.54
N PRO A 170 13.39 -5.29 10.77
CA PRO A 170 13.31 -4.16 9.86
C PRO A 170 12.28 -4.32 8.73
N MET A 171 12.09 -5.54 8.21
CA MET A 171 11.06 -5.80 7.19
C MET A 171 9.65 -5.68 7.77
N CYS A 172 9.44 -6.10 9.02
CA CYS A 172 8.16 -5.91 9.71
C CYS A 172 7.89 -4.42 9.90
N ASP A 173 8.86 -3.68 10.42
CA ASP A 173 8.75 -2.24 10.71
C ASP A 173 8.38 -1.42 9.46
N LEU A 174 9.01 -1.70 8.31
CA LEU A 174 8.69 -1.03 7.03
C LEU A 174 7.22 -1.19 6.61
N LEU A 175 6.52 -2.22 7.09
CA LEU A 175 5.14 -2.53 6.75
C LEU A 175 4.15 -2.18 7.87
N TRP A 176 4.62 -1.98 9.10
CA TRP A 176 3.75 -1.84 10.30
C TRP A 176 3.95 -0.56 11.11
N SER A 177 5.05 0.17 10.93
CA SER A 177 5.33 1.37 11.73
C SER A 177 4.44 2.55 11.35
N ASP A 178 4.21 3.45 12.31
CA ASP A 178 3.34 4.62 12.19
C ASP A 178 4.01 5.93 12.62
N PRO A 179 3.79 7.07 11.94
CA PRO A 179 4.20 8.38 12.45
C PRO A 179 3.42 8.75 13.73
N ASP A 180 4.03 9.54 14.60
CA ASP A 180 3.48 9.93 15.91
C ASP A 180 3.99 11.33 16.29
N ASP A 181 3.17 12.10 17.01
CA ASP A 181 3.52 13.45 17.46
C ASP A 181 4.61 13.43 18.56
N ARG A 182 4.84 12.27 19.19
CA ARG A 182 5.88 12.09 20.20
C ARG A 182 7.26 11.99 19.55
N CYS A 183 8.23 12.69 20.14
CA CYS A 183 9.63 12.65 19.73
C CYS A 183 10.26 11.25 19.95
N GLY A 184 11.13 10.84 19.02
CA GLY A 184 11.85 9.57 19.05
C GLY A 184 11.02 8.36 18.63
N TRP A 185 11.40 7.18 19.10
CA TRP A 185 10.71 5.92 18.82
C TRP A 185 9.77 5.53 19.97
N GLY A 186 8.59 4.99 19.62
CA GLY A 186 7.65 4.38 20.54
C GLY A 186 7.27 2.95 20.12
N ILE A 187 6.68 2.19 21.04
CA ILE A 187 6.15 0.86 20.72
C ILE A 187 4.81 1.04 20.02
N SER A 188 4.62 0.37 18.88
CA SER A 188 3.37 0.42 18.13
C SER A 188 2.21 -0.17 18.95
N PRO A 189 1.05 0.51 19.03
CA PRO A 189 -0.14 -0.04 19.67
C PRO A 189 -0.75 -1.19 18.85
N ARG A 190 -0.32 -1.39 17.59
CA ARG A 190 -0.78 -2.49 16.71
C ARG A 190 -0.18 -3.84 17.08
N GLY A 191 0.82 -3.87 17.96
CA GLY A 191 1.52 -5.09 18.37
C GLY A 191 2.63 -5.55 17.42
N ALA A 192 2.94 -4.76 16.38
CA ALA A 192 4.05 -4.96 15.45
C ALA A 192 4.54 -3.59 14.95
N GLY A 193 5.84 -3.47 14.67
CA GLY A 193 6.47 -2.20 14.30
C GLY A 193 6.61 -1.19 15.44
N TYR A 194 6.93 0.04 15.08
CA TYR A 194 7.18 1.15 16.01
C TYR A 194 6.33 2.37 15.66
N THR A 195 6.17 3.28 16.63
CA THR A 195 5.84 4.66 16.29
C THR A 195 7.12 5.50 16.15
N PHE A 196 7.12 6.51 15.29
CA PHE A 196 8.28 7.38 15.07
C PHE A 196 7.90 8.86 15.00
N GLY A 197 8.69 9.70 15.67
CA GLY A 197 8.49 11.14 15.74
C GLY A 197 9.02 11.93 14.54
N GLN A 198 8.73 13.24 14.56
CA GLN A 198 9.23 14.19 13.57
C GLN A 198 10.75 14.19 13.43
N ASP A 199 11.47 14.17 14.56
CA ASP A 199 12.94 14.13 14.62
C ASP A 199 13.52 12.93 13.85
N ILE A 200 12.88 11.76 13.96
CA ILE A 200 13.28 10.55 13.24
C ILE A 200 13.07 10.73 11.73
N SER A 201 11.92 11.25 11.31
CA SER A 201 11.64 11.45 9.89
C SER A 201 12.55 12.50 9.25
N GLU A 202 12.88 13.58 9.98
CA GLU A 202 13.81 14.60 9.51
C GLU A 202 15.23 14.05 9.39
N GLN A 203 15.69 13.29 10.38
CA GLN A 203 17.01 12.66 10.35
C GLN A 203 17.14 11.66 9.19
N PHE A 204 16.13 10.80 9.00
CA PHE A 204 16.13 9.83 7.91
C PHE A 204 16.13 10.51 6.54
N ASN A 205 15.30 11.54 6.37
CA ASN A 205 15.24 12.31 5.14
C ASN A 205 16.56 13.03 4.86
N HIS A 206 17.16 13.67 5.87
CA HIS A 206 18.45 14.34 5.73
C HIS A 206 19.55 13.36 5.32
N THR A 207 19.65 12.22 6.01
CA THR A 207 20.67 11.19 5.77
C THR A 207 20.59 10.63 4.35
N ASN A 208 19.37 10.47 3.83
CA ASN A 208 19.12 9.84 2.53
C ASN A 208 18.86 10.86 1.41
N ASN A 209 19.03 12.15 1.67
CA ASN A 209 18.75 13.24 0.73
C ASN A 209 17.32 13.20 0.14
N LEU A 210 16.34 12.93 1.00
CA LEU A 210 14.93 12.87 0.66
C LEU A 210 14.21 14.17 1.03
N LYS A 211 13.16 14.47 0.29
CA LYS A 211 12.26 15.60 0.57
C LYS A 211 11.02 15.16 1.34
N LEU A 212 10.56 13.94 1.10
CA LEU A 212 9.28 13.45 1.56
C LEU A 212 9.29 11.93 1.77
N ILE A 213 8.63 11.48 2.83
CA ILE A 213 8.18 10.10 3.01
C ILE A 213 6.69 10.05 2.69
N ALA A 214 6.29 9.28 1.68
CA ALA A 214 4.90 9.03 1.36
C ALA A 214 4.53 7.61 1.78
N ARG A 215 3.48 7.48 2.60
CA ARG A 215 3.10 6.20 3.20
C ARG A 215 1.60 5.99 3.27
N ALA A 216 1.16 4.78 3.63
CA ALA A 216 -0.25 4.36 3.60
C ALA A 216 -0.75 3.88 4.98
N HIS A 217 -1.40 2.70 5.09
CA HIS A 217 -1.67 1.88 6.30
C HIS A 217 -2.59 2.48 7.39
N GLN A 218 -2.51 3.78 7.65
CA GLN A 218 -3.36 4.49 8.60
C GLN A 218 -4.55 5.12 7.87
N LEU A 219 -5.75 4.80 8.34
CA LEU A 219 -6.95 5.48 7.92
C LEU A 219 -6.88 6.96 8.33
N VAL A 220 -7.08 7.83 7.35
CA VAL A 220 -7.18 9.28 7.55
C VAL A 220 -8.49 9.77 6.94
N MET A 221 -9.23 10.60 7.67
CA MET A 221 -10.61 10.95 7.32
C MET A 221 -10.74 11.67 5.97
N GLU A 222 -9.74 12.46 5.61
CA GLU A 222 -9.69 13.21 4.34
C GLU A 222 -9.02 12.43 3.20
N GLY A 223 -8.69 11.15 3.42
CA GLY A 223 -7.96 10.33 2.45
C GLY A 223 -6.47 10.65 2.34
N TYR A 224 -6.01 11.78 2.87
CA TYR A 224 -4.60 12.06 3.11
C TYR A 224 -4.41 12.89 4.39
N ASN A 225 -3.21 12.85 4.97
CA ASN A 225 -2.82 13.71 6.09
C ASN A 225 -1.33 14.03 6.05
N TRP A 226 -0.98 15.29 6.27
CA TRP A 226 0.40 15.72 6.43
C TRP A 226 0.84 15.59 7.90
N GLY A 227 2.03 15.04 8.12
CA GLY A 227 2.66 14.92 9.42
C GLY A 227 4.09 15.47 9.41
N HIS A 228 4.64 15.67 10.60
CA HIS A 228 6.05 15.99 10.83
C HIS A 228 6.54 17.16 9.96
N GLU A 229 5.88 18.32 10.05
CA GLU A 229 6.19 19.51 9.23
C GLU A 229 6.25 19.23 7.70
N GLN A 230 5.27 18.46 7.21
CA GLN A 230 5.15 18.05 5.80
C GLN A 230 6.32 17.19 5.30
N LYS A 231 7.07 16.55 6.21
CA LYS A 231 8.10 15.55 5.87
C LYS A 231 7.55 14.15 5.69
N VAL A 232 6.34 13.89 6.19
CA VAL A 232 5.62 12.63 6.03
C VAL A 232 4.21 12.94 5.52
N VAL A 233 3.74 12.18 4.54
CA VAL A 233 2.33 12.16 4.15
C VAL A 233 1.78 10.74 4.26
N THR A 234 0.62 10.63 4.90
CA THR A 234 -0.21 9.42 4.89
C THR A 234 -1.25 9.56 3.78
N ILE A 235 -1.38 8.57 2.90
CA ILE A 235 -2.36 8.51 1.80
C ILE A 235 -3.17 7.23 1.95
N PHE A 236 -4.49 7.35 1.91
CA PHE A 236 -5.41 6.23 2.04
C PHE A 236 -6.41 6.26 0.88
N SER A 237 -6.50 5.19 0.11
CA SER A 237 -7.23 5.18 -1.18
C SER A 237 -8.51 4.34 -1.16
N ALA A 238 -8.97 3.90 0.02
CA ALA A 238 -10.22 3.17 0.21
C ALA A 238 -11.28 4.06 0.90
N PRO A 239 -12.22 4.67 0.15
CA PRO A 239 -13.21 5.58 0.72
C PRO A 239 -14.28 4.79 1.50
N ASN A 240 -14.84 5.41 2.54
CA ASN A 240 -15.75 4.79 3.49
C ASN A 240 -15.29 3.38 3.88
N TYR A 241 -14.06 3.29 4.39
CA TYR A 241 -13.37 2.05 4.65
C TYR A 241 -14.22 1.05 5.44
N CYS A 242 -14.13 -0.22 5.07
CA CYS A 242 -14.97 -1.30 5.63
C CYS A 242 -16.48 -0.99 5.56
N TYR A 243 -16.89 -0.11 4.65
CA TYR A 243 -18.27 0.34 4.43
C TYR A 243 -18.90 1.04 5.64
N ARG A 244 -18.07 1.63 6.51
CA ARG A 244 -18.55 2.24 7.76
C ARG A 244 -17.74 3.40 8.31
N CYS A 245 -16.47 3.55 7.94
CA CYS A 245 -15.61 4.56 8.56
C CYS A 245 -15.91 5.98 8.10
N GLY A 246 -16.57 6.16 6.95
CA GLY A 246 -16.99 7.46 6.44
C GLY A 246 -15.86 8.39 5.97
N ASN A 247 -14.63 7.88 5.83
CA ASN A 247 -13.50 8.65 5.30
C ASN A 247 -13.63 8.88 3.79
N MET A 248 -13.06 9.98 3.30
CA MET A 248 -12.69 10.16 1.89
C MET A 248 -11.51 9.25 1.54
N ALA A 249 -11.27 9.05 0.25
CA ALA A 249 -10.01 8.52 -0.27
C ALA A 249 -9.22 9.62 -0.98
N SER A 250 -7.91 9.40 -1.14
CA SER A 250 -7.05 10.30 -1.92
C SER A 250 -6.04 9.53 -2.75
N ILE A 251 -5.57 10.20 -3.81
CA ILE A 251 -4.37 9.84 -4.58
C ILE A 251 -3.46 11.07 -4.66
N LEU A 252 -2.16 10.84 -4.74
CA LEU A 252 -1.16 11.90 -4.89
C LEU A 252 -0.57 11.86 -6.31
N GLU A 253 -0.84 12.89 -7.11
CA GLU A 253 -0.18 13.08 -8.39
C GLU A 253 1.15 13.82 -8.22
N VAL A 254 2.22 13.24 -8.75
CA VAL A 254 3.54 13.85 -8.87
C VAL A 254 3.79 14.11 -10.35
N ASP A 255 3.89 15.37 -10.75
CA ASP A 255 4.09 15.76 -12.15
C ASP A 255 5.58 15.81 -12.57
N ASP A 256 5.84 16.11 -13.85
CA ASP A 256 7.19 16.26 -14.41
C ASP A 256 8.01 17.40 -13.77
N CYS A 257 7.31 18.40 -13.24
CA CYS A 257 7.90 19.54 -12.53
C CYS A 257 8.07 19.27 -11.02
N LYS A 258 7.81 18.04 -10.57
CA LYS A 258 7.83 17.61 -9.17
C LYS A 258 6.79 18.34 -8.30
N GLY A 259 5.74 18.87 -8.91
CA GLY A 259 4.56 19.37 -8.23
C GLY A 259 3.75 18.21 -7.64
N HIS A 260 3.18 18.43 -6.46
CA HIS A 260 2.38 17.46 -5.72
C HIS A 260 0.92 17.94 -5.65
N THR A 261 -0.01 17.16 -6.19
CA THR A 261 -1.44 17.49 -6.12
C THR A 261 -2.21 16.30 -5.56
N PHE A 262 -2.99 16.53 -4.50
CA PHE A 262 -3.93 15.51 -4.01
C PHE A 262 -5.25 15.60 -4.74
N ILE A 263 -5.79 14.45 -5.11
CA ILE A 263 -7.15 14.34 -5.62
C ILE A 263 -7.93 13.46 -4.66
N GLN A 264 -8.87 14.07 -3.94
CA GLN A 264 -9.75 13.37 -3.01
C GLN A 264 -11.01 12.88 -3.73
N PHE A 265 -11.55 11.75 -3.28
CA PHE A 265 -12.77 11.19 -3.84
C PHE A 265 -13.60 10.41 -2.82
N GLU A 266 -14.91 10.40 -3.06
CA GLU A 266 -15.92 9.69 -2.28
C GLU A 266 -16.10 8.24 -2.79
N PRO A 267 -16.82 7.37 -2.06
CA PRO A 267 -17.13 6.03 -2.53
C PRO A 267 -17.83 6.03 -3.90
N ALA A 268 -17.51 5.04 -4.72
CA ALA A 268 -18.12 4.88 -6.02
C ALA A 268 -19.66 4.77 -5.88
N PRO A 269 -20.45 5.40 -6.77
CA PRO A 269 -21.90 5.37 -6.68
C PRO A 269 -22.43 3.94 -6.69
N ARG A 270 -23.05 3.49 -5.59
CA ARG A 270 -23.70 2.19 -5.52
C ARG A 270 -25.13 2.30 -6.03
N ARG A 271 -25.47 1.52 -7.06
CA ARG A 271 -26.87 1.42 -7.49
C ARG A 271 -27.68 0.69 -6.40
N GLY A 272 -28.44 1.45 -5.60
CA GLY A 272 -29.56 0.92 -4.82
C GLY A 272 -29.35 0.70 -3.31
N GLU A 273 -28.31 1.23 -2.67
CA GLU A 273 -28.17 1.17 -1.20
C GLU A 273 -28.51 2.52 -0.53
N PRO A 274 -29.27 2.54 0.58
CA PRO A 274 -29.51 3.75 1.35
C PRO A 274 -28.27 4.16 2.16
N ASP A 275 -28.05 5.47 2.32
CA ASP A 275 -27.01 6.02 3.18
C ASP A 275 -27.18 5.56 4.63
N VAL A 276 -26.20 4.83 5.16
CA VAL A 276 -26.15 4.44 6.57
C VAL A 276 -24.96 5.13 7.22
N THR A 277 -25.20 6.30 7.83
CA THR A 277 -24.22 6.96 8.70
C THR A 277 -24.13 6.22 10.04
N ARG A 278 -22.98 5.61 10.36
CA ARG A 278 -22.70 5.11 11.73
C ARG A 278 -21.25 5.41 12.12
N ARG A 279 -21.07 5.73 13.41
CA ARG A 279 -19.80 6.20 14.01
C ARG A 279 -18.69 5.14 13.99
N THR A 280 -17.47 5.60 13.73
CA THR A 280 -16.22 4.83 13.67
C THR A 280 -15.83 4.27 15.05
N PRO A 281 -15.52 2.96 15.17
CA PRO A 281 -14.93 2.38 16.39
C PRO A 281 -13.43 2.68 16.53
N ASP A 282 -12.95 2.83 17.77
CA ASP A 282 -11.57 3.26 18.08
C ASP A 282 -10.45 2.33 17.59
N TYR A 283 -10.72 1.07 17.28
CA TYR A 283 -9.69 0.11 16.85
C TYR A 283 -9.27 0.25 15.37
N PHE A 284 -9.82 1.22 14.63
CA PHE A 284 -9.42 1.57 13.27
C PHE A 284 -8.47 2.78 13.19
N LEU A 285 -8.20 3.44 14.32
CA LEU A 285 -7.23 4.52 14.44
C LEU A 285 -5.85 3.91 14.74
#